data_AF-A0A8J6UME9-F1
#
_entry.id   AF-A0A8J6UME9-F1
#
_cell.length_a   1.000
_cell.length_b   1.000
_cell.length_c   1.000
_cell.angle_alpha   90.00
_cell.angle_beta   90.00
_cell.angle_gamma   90.00
#
_symmetry.space_group_name_H-M   'P 1'
#
loop_
_entity.id
_entity.type
_entity.pdbx_description
1 polymer ?
#
loop_
_entity_poly.entity_id
_entity_poly.type
_entity_poly.pdbx_seq_one_letter_code
_entity_poly.pdbx_strand_id
1 'polypeptide(L)' 'MEIQKQKRKGRDQLYGELKKPTMIALTPTGVEKLDALAAEFSLSRSEFIERIARKVLTVKVHE' A
#
# COMPACT_ATOMS: atom_id res chain seq x y z
N MET A 1 13.90 -11.75 30.60
CA MET A 1 12.52 -11.90 30.09
C MET A 1 12.53 -11.51 28.62
N GLU A 2 12.75 -12.48 27.73
CA GLU A 2 12.62 -12.26 26.29
C GLU A 2 11.15 -12.17 25.93
N ILE A 3 10.71 -10.98 25.52
CA ILE A 3 9.34 -10.77 25.06
C ILE A 3 9.25 -11.43 23.67
N GLN A 4 8.78 -12.67 23.66
CA GLN A 4 8.42 -13.38 22.43
C GLN A 4 7.39 -12.53 21.68
N LYS A 5 7.83 -11.91 20.59
CA LYS A 5 7.01 -11.09 19.70
C LYS A 5 5.95 -12.02 19.09
N GLN A 6 4.73 -11.99 19.65
CA GLN A 6 3.59 -12.74 19.14
C GLN A 6 3.46 -12.47 17.63
N LYS A 7 3.80 -13.47 16.81
CA LYS A 7 3.51 -13.47 15.38
C LYS A 7 1.98 -13.44 15.28
N ARG A 8 1.42 -12.24 15.05
CA ARG A 8 0.02 -12.04 14.67
C ARG A 8 -0.19 -12.73 13.32
N LYS A 9 -0.44 -14.05 13.37
CA LYS A 9 -0.95 -14.83 12.24
C LYS A 9 -2.30 -14.23 11.88
N GLY A 10 -2.42 -13.61 10.71
CA GLY A 10 -3.73 -13.51 10.06
C GLY A 10 -4.05 -12.26 9.24
N ARG A 11 -3.37 -11.11 9.42
CA ARG A 11 -3.75 -9.89 8.68
C ARG A 11 -2.63 -9.07 8.04
N ASP A 12 -1.39 -9.22 8.51
CA ASP A 12 -0.31 -8.27 8.16
C ASP A 12 0.73 -8.85 7.19
N GLN A 13 0.55 -10.09 6.73
CA GLN A 13 1.42 -10.75 5.74
C GLN A 13 0.76 -10.77 4.37
N LEU A 14 0.76 -9.63 3.69
CA LEU A 14 0.38 -9.61 2.28
C LEU A 14 1.60 -10.06 1.45
N TYR A 15 1.41 -10.98 0.50
CA TYR A 15 2.49 -11.56 -0.31
C TYR A 15 3.60 -12.28 0.49
N GLY A 16 3.28 -12.78 1.69
CA GLY A 16 4.25 -13.47 2.55
C GLY A 16 5.23 -12.55 3.29
N GLU A 17 5.09 -11.23 3.15
CA GLU A 17 5.97 -10.23 3.74
C GLU A 17 5.22 -9.34 4.73
N LEU A 18 5.91 -8.91 5.78
CA LEU A 18 5.37 -7.91 6.71
C LEU A 18 5.58 -6.52 6.12
N LYS A 19 4.50 -5.74 6.01
CA LYS A 19 4.58 -4.32 5.63
C LYS A 19 5.48 -3.57 6.62
N LYS A 20 6.42 -2.78 6.10
CA LYS A 20 7.26 -1.88 6.90
C LYS A 20 6.78 -0.43 6.71
N PRO A 21 6.73 0.39 7.78
CA PRO A 21 6.47 1.82 7.64
C PRO A 21 7.50 2.44 6.70
N THR A 22 7.04 3.06 5.62
CA THR A 22 7.88 3.68 4.59
C THR A 22 7.32 5.06 4.28
N MET A 23 8.18 6.07 4.19
CA MET A 23 7.79 7.43 3.83
C MET A 23 8.08 7.68 2.36
N ILE A 24 7.12 8.30 1.67
CA ILE A 24 7.23 8.71 0.26
C ILE A 24 6.86 10.19 0.21
N ALA A 25 7.75 11.00 -0.37
CA ALA A 25 7.49 12.42 -0.59
C ALA A 25 6.67 12.61 -1.86
N LEU A 26 5.56 13.34 -1.77
CA LEU A 26 4.65 13.67 -2.87
C LEU A 26 4.18 15.11 -2.71
N THR A 27 3.81 15.76 -3.81
CA THR A 27 3.12 17.06 -3.73
C THR A 27 1.72 16.86 -3.14
N PRO A 28 1.11 17.90 -2.53
CA PRO A 28 -0.27 17.81 -2.01
C PRO A 28 -1.26 17.31 -3.08
N THR A 29 -1.18 17.86 -4.29
CA THR A 29 -1.99 17.42 -5.45
C THR A 29 -1.74 15.95 -5.81
N GLY A 30 -0.50 15.48 -5.70
CA GLY A 30 -0.15 14.07 -5.95
C GLY A 30 -0.81 13.14 -4.92
N VAL A 31 -0.86 13.54 -3.65
CA VAL A 31 -1.53 12.78 -2.59
C VAL A 31 -3.04 12.70 -2.84
N GLU A 32 -3.69 13.83 -3.15
CA GLU A 32 -5.13 13.88 -3.41
C GLU A 32 -5.54 13.00 -4.60
N LYS A 33 -4.79 13.09 -5.71
CA LYS A 33 -5.04 12.25 -6.90
C LYS A 33 -4.80 10.77 -6.60
N LEU A 34 -3.78 10.45 -5.81
CA LEU A 34 -3.49 9.08 -5.43
C LEU A 34 -4.59 8.48 -4.54
N ASP A 35 -5.15 9.27 -3.63
CA ASP A 35 -6.26 8.86 -2.78
C ASP A 35 -7.55 8.67 -3.59
N ALA A 36 -7.84 9.57 -4.52
CA ALA A 36 -8.97 9.43 -5.43
C ALA A 36 -8.87 8.14 -6.25
N LEU A 37 -7.71 7.87 -6.86
CA LEU A 37 -7.46 6.63 -7.58
C LEU A 37 -7.60 5.41 -6.67
N ALA A 38 -7.01 5.42 -5.47
CA ALA A 38 -7.13 4.30 -4.54
C ALA A 38 -8.60 4.02 -4.15
N ALA A 39 -9.40 5.08 -3.98
CA ALA A 39 -10.82 4.99 -3.67
C ALA A 39 -11.63 4.36 -4.82
N GLU A 40 -11.30 4.63 -6.09
CA GLU A 40 -11.93 3.99 -7.25
C GLU A 40 -11.78 2.46 -7.22
N PHE A 41 -10.66 1.96 -6.71
CA PHE A 41 -10.43 0.52 -6.54
C PHE A 41 -10.89 -0.02 -5.17
N SER A 42 -11.49 0.82 -4.32
CA SER A 42 -11.84 0.48 -2.93
C SER A 42 -10.64 -0.05 -2.12
N LEU A 43 -9.46 0.50 -2.36
CA LEU A 43 -8.21 0.13 -1.69
C LEU A 43 -7.71 1.26 -0.80
N SER A 44 -6.93 0.91 0.23
CA SER A 44 -6.14 1.91 0.94
C SER A 44 -4.99 2.39 0.06
N ARG A 45 -4.50 3.62 0.31
CA ARG A 45 -3.35 4.19 -0.42
C ARG A 45 -2.14 3.25 -0.46
N SER A 46 -1.79 2.65 0.68
CA SER A 46 -0.63 1.75 0.78
C SER A 46 -0.86 0.42 0.03
N GLU A 47 -2.09 -0.09 0.02
CA GLU A 47 -2.46 -1.27 -0.75
C GLU A 47 -2.45 -1.00 -2.25
N PHE A 48 -2.96 0.16 -2.66
CA PHE A 48 -2.98 0.60 -4.04
C PHE A 48 -1.56 0.73 -4.61
N ILE A 49 -0.66 1.43 -3.90
CA ILE A 49 0.76 1.56 -4.28
C ILE A 49 1.41 0.17 -4.40
N GLU A 50 1.19 -0.72 -3.43
CA GLU A 50 1.77 -2.06 -3.43
C GLU A 50 1.35 -2.87 -4.66
N ARG A 51 0.05 -2.84 -5.00
CA ARG A 51 -0.48 -3.57 -6.16
C ARG A 51 0.02 -3.01 -7.49
N ILE A 52 0.22 -1.70 -7.59
CA ILE A 52 0.86 -1.07 -8.75
C ILE A 52 2.32 -1.52 -8.86
N ALA A 53 3.08 -1.41 -7.76
CA ALA A 53 4.50 -1.76 -7.73
C ALA A 53 4.74 -3.24 -8.09
N ARG A 54 3.82 -4.13 -7.70
CA ARG A 54 3.86 -5.56 -8.03
C ARG A 54 3.22 -5.92 -9.38
N LYS A 55 2.76 -4.94 -10.17
CA LYS A 55 2.06 -5.13 -11.45
C LYS A 55 0.79 -5.98 -11.35
N VAL A 56 0.17 -6.03 -10.17
CA VAL A 56 -1.13 -6.67 -9.93
C VAL A 56 -2.27 -5.76 -10.39
N LEU A 57 -2.05 -4.45 -10.31
CA LEU A 57 -2.96 -3.41 -10.77
C LEU A 57 -2.25 -2.54 -11.80
N THR A 58 -2.94 -2.24 -12.90
CA THR A 58 -2.44 -1.33 -13.94
C THR A 58 -3.29 -0.08 -13.98
N VAL A 59 -2.67 1.09 -13.85
CA VAL A 59 -3.31 2.39 -14.02
C VAL A 59 -3.06 2.85 -15.45
N LYS A 60 -4.11 3.20 -16.18
CA LYS A 60 -3.97 3.79 -17.52
C LYS A 60 -3.64 5.27 -17.35
N VAL A 61 -2.54 5.70 -17.94
CA VAL A 61 -2.21 7.13 -18.05
C VAL A 61 -2.86 7.61 -19.34
N HIS A 62 -3.73 8.61 -19.24
CA HIS A 62 -4.15 9.38 -20.42
C HIS A 62 -3.16 10.53 -20.57
N GLU A 63 -2.42 10.51 -21.68
CA GLU A 63 -1.58 11.63 -22.15
C GLU A 63 -2.45 12.77 -22.70
#